data_AF-A0A653S6A3-F1
#
_entry.id   AF-A0A653S6A3-F1
#
_cell.length_a   1.000
_cell.length_b   1.000
_cell.length_c   1.000
_cell.angle_alpha   90.00
_cell.angle_beta   90.00
_cell.angle_gamma   90.00
#
_symmetry.space_group_name_H-M   'P 1'
#
loop_
_entity.id
_entity.type
_entity.pdbx_description
1 polymer ?
#
loop_
_entity_poly.entity_id
_entity_poly.type
_entity_poly.pdbx_seq_one_letter_code
_entity_poly.pdbx_strand_id
1 'polypeptide(L)'
;MATESIKKGHVTVNGQTAKASREVYPTDKIVLRKDQINYQFTILDIPQNRVGAKLVDVYRKDTTPEEAFAHLEMLKLSKEHYRAKGEGRPTKKDRRDIDEYTNDIDFEDDFE
;
A
#
# COMPACT_ATOMS: atom_id res chain seq x y z
N MET A 1 13.82 1.56 5.45
CA MET A 1 14.74 2.74 5.37
C MET A 1 15.19 2.96 3.92
N ALA A 2 15.67 4.16 3.56
CA ALA A 2 16.02 4.52 2.17
C ALA A 2 17.16 3.65 1.58
N THR A 3 18.21 3.39 2.36
CA THR A 3 19.36 2.56 1.94
C THR A 3 18.96 1.12 1.64
N GLU A 4 18.00 0.57 2.37
CA GLU A 4 17.48 -0.79 2.13
C GLU A 4 16.71 -0.86 0.81
N SER A 5 15.88 0.14 0.50
CA SER A 5 15.16 0.21 -0.77
C SER A 5 16.13 0.29 -1.96
N ILE A 6 17.23 1.04 -1.80
CA ILE A 6 18.29 1.12 -2.81
C ILE A 6 18.99 -0.25 -2.97
N LYS A 7 19.36 -0.92 -1.87
CA LYS A 7 19.96 -2.26 -1.91
C LYS A 7 19.05 -3.31 -2.55
N LYS A 8 17.74 -3.18 -2.37
CA LYS A 8 16.72 -4.05 -3.00
C LYS A 8 16.46 -3.73 -4.48
N GLY A 9 17.11 -2.71 -5.04
CA GLY A 9 16.91 -2.30 -6.43
C GLY A 9 15.54 -1.65 -6.68
N HIS A 10 14.90 -1.11 -5.65
CA HIS A 10 13.62 -0.41 -5.78
C HIS A 10 13.77 1.05 -6.22
N VAL A 11 15.00 1.54 -6.37
CA VAL A 11 15.29 2.93 -6.75
C VAL A 11 16.18 2.95 -7.97
N THR A 12 15.75 3.66 -9.00
CA THR A 12 16.55 3.94 -10.19
C THR A 12 16.68 5.46 -10.38
N VAL A 13 17.83 5.89 -10.88
CA VAL A 13 18.14 7.28 -11.24
C VAL A 13 18.46 7.28 -12.72
N ASN A 14 17.73 8.05 -13.51
CA ASN A 14 17.86 8.14 -14.98
C ASN A 14 17.85 6.76 -15.67
N GLY A 15 17.03 5.83 -15.16
CA GLY A 15 16.89 4.47 -15.68
C GLY A 15 17.96 3.47 -15.24
N GLN A 16 18.95 3.89 -14.44
CA GLN A 16 19.98 3.00 -13.90
C GLN A 16 19.72 2.69 -12.43
N THR A 17 19.98 1.45 -12.01
CA THR A 17 19.89 1.05 -10.60
C THR A 17 20.85 1.88 -9.75
N ALA A 18 20.32 2.56 -8.74
CA ALA A 18 21.13 3.46 -7.93
C ALA A 18 21.96 2.69 -6.88
N LYS A 19 23.14 3.22 -6.57
CA LYS A 19 23.90 2.85 -5.37
C LYS A 19 23.60 3.87 -4.27
N ALA A 20 23.70 3.47 -2.99
CA ALA A 20 23.42 4.37 -1.87
C ALA A 20 24.37 5.60 -1.81
N SER A 21 25.55 5.48 -2.40
CA SER A 21 26.55 6.56 -2.48
C SER A 21 26.45 7.37 -3.78
N ARG A 22 25.39 7.17 -4.59
CA ARG A 22 25.24 7.86 -5.86
C ARG A 22 24.82 9.31 -5.59
N GLU A 23 25.60 10.24 -6.09
CA GLU A 23 25.20 11.65 -6.14
C GLU A 23 24.05 11.83 -7.12
N VAL A 24 23.18 12.78 -6.77
CA VAL A 24 21.97 13.10 -7.50
C VAL A 24 22.02 14.60 -7.79
N TYR A 25 21.54 15.01 -8.95
CA TYR A 25 21.58 16.41 -9.37
C TYR A 25 20.18 16.94 -9.69
N PRO A 26 20.00 18.28 -9.68
CA PRO A 26 18.83 18.90 -10.27
C PRO A 26 18.58 18.37 -11.69
N THR A 27 17.32 18.22 -12.07
CA THR A 27 16.82 17.62 -13.33
C THR A 27 16.88 16.10 -13.43
N ASP A 28 17.49 15.40 -12.47
CA ASP A 28 17.48 13.93 -12.47
C ASP A 28 16.06 13.37 -12.30
N LYS A 29 15.81 12.25 -12.99
CA LYS A 29 14.57 11.48 -12.89
C LYS A 29 14.79 10.28 -11.99
N ILE A 30 14.04 10.24 -10.90
CA ILE A 30 14.05 9.12 -9.95
C ILE A 30 12.78 8.30 -10.15
N VAL A 31 12.94 6.98 -10.27
CA VAL A 31 11.82 6.04 -10.15
C VAL A 31 11.98 5.25 -8.87
N LEU A 32 10.91 5.23 -8.06
CA LEU A 32 10.87 4.56 -6.77
C LEU A 32 9.69 3.59 -6.73
N ARG A 33 9.99 2.31 -6.51
CA ARG A 33 8.98 1.27 -6.31
C ARG A 33 8.60 1.20 -4.84
N LYS A 34 7.35 1.54 -4.51
CA LYS A 34 6.81 1.47 -3.16
C LYS A 34 5.36 1.01 -3.18
N ASP A 35 5.00 0.06 -2.33
CA ASP A 35 3.63 -0.43 -2.18
C ASP A 35 2.98 -0.87 -3.50
N GLN A 36 3.79 -1.49 -4.38
CA GLN A 36 3.44 -1.92 -5.74
C GLN A 36 3.19 -0.78 -6.75
N ILE A 37 3.41 0.47 -6.37
CA ILE A 37 3.39 1.64 -7.26
C ILE A 37 4.82 2.00 -7.66
N ASN A 38 5.00 2.33 -8.93
CA ASN A 38 6.22 2.95 -9.44
C ASN A 38 6.03 4.46 -9.47
N TYR A 39 6.48 5.13 -8.42
CA TYR A 39 6.49 6.58 -8.34
C TYR A 39 7.60 7.15 -9.20
N GLN A 40 7.32 8.25 -9.89
CA GLN A 40 8.30 8.95 -10.72
C GLN A 40 8.42 10.38 -10.24
N PHE A 41 9.64 10.81 -9.97
CA PHE A 41 9.94 12.15 -9.49
C PHE A 41 10.98 12.79 -10.39
N THR A 42 10.78 14.06 -10.71
CA THR A 42 11.83 14.91 -11.30
C THR A 42 12.35 15.82 -10.20
N ILE A 43 13.66 15.85 -10.00
CA ILE A 43 14.28 16.68 -8.97
C ILE A 43 14.46 18.09 -9.51
N LEU A 44 14.10 19.08 -8.69
CA LEU A 44 14.27 20.49 -8.99
C LEU A 44 15.49 21.05 -8.29
N ASP A 45 15.68 20.72 -7.01
CA ASP A 45 16.83 21.15 -6.22
C ASP A 45 17.06 20.24 -5.01
N ILE A 46 18.21 20.35 -4.35
CA ILE A 46 18.63 19.50 -3.23
C ILE A 46 18.71 20.35 -1.96
N PRO A 47 17.82 20.13 -0.97
CA PRO A 47 17.88 20.89 0.28
C PRO A 47 19.07 20.45 1.13
N GLN A 48 19.68 21.40 1.85
CA GLN A 48 20.79 21.10 2.78
C GLN A 48 20.37 20.17 3.94
N ASN A 49 19.10 20.25 4.35
CA ASN A 49 18.55 19.48 5.45
C ASN A 49 17.18 18.91 5.08
N ARG A 50 16.70 17.92 5.84
CA ARG A 50 15.36 17.37 5.66
C ARG A 50 14.30 18.44 5.95
N VAL A 51 13.47 18.73 4.96
CA VAL A 51 12.39 19.73 5.06
C VAL A 51 11.04 19.11 5.44
N GLY A 52 10.14 19.93 5.96
CA GLY A 52 8.77 19.53 6.29
C GLY A 52 7.93 19.24 5.05
N ALA A 53 6.88 18.41 5.20
CA ALA A 53 6.11 17.83 4.08
C ALA A 53 5.64 18.86 3.04
N LYS A 54 5.12 20.01 3.47
CA LYS A 54 4.61 21.07 2.57
C LYS A 54 5.70 21.69 1.69
N LEU A 55 6.95 21.72 2.15
CA LEU A 55 8.07 22.30 1.41
C LEU A 55 8.74 21.28 0.47
N VAL A 56 8.45 19.99 0.62
CA VAL A 56 9.09 18.94 -0.19
C VAL A 56 8.76 19.13 -1.67
N ASP A 57 7.53 19.55 -1.99
CA ASP A 57 7.06 19.71 -3.37
C ASP A 57 7.73 20.88 -4.11
N VAL A 58 8.48 21.73 -3.39
CA VAL A 58 9.33 22.76 -4.00
C VAL A 58 10.58 22.13 -4.62
N TYR A 59 11.10 21.05 -4.03
CA TYR A 59 12.36 20.40 -4.41
C TYR A 59 12.19 19.25 -5.40
N ARG A 60 10.96 18.75 -5.54
CA ARG A 60 10.63 17.66 -6.47
C ARG A 60 9.30 17.92 -7.15
N LYS A 61 9.20 17.51 -8.40
CA LYS A 61 7.94 17.42 -9.14
C LYS A 61 7.54 15.96 -9.23
N ASP A 62 6.33 15.64 -8.76
CA ASP A 62 5.75 14.33 -8.98
C ASP A 62 5.29 14.23 -10.45
N THR A 63 5.81 13.23 -11.16
CA THR A 63 5.46 12.91 -12.54
C THR A 63 4.91 11.48 -12.63
N THR A 64 4.43 10.92 -11.52
CA THR A 64 3.86 9.57 -11.48
C THR A 64 2.62 9.52 -12.37
N PRO A 65 2.55 8.57 -13.32
CA PRO A 65 1.38 8.42 -14.18
C PRO A 65 0.17 7.96 -13.38
N GLU A 66 -1.01 8.50 -13.69
CA GLU A 66 -2.28 8.14 -13.02
C GLU A 66 -2.62 6.65 -13.16
N GLU A 67 -2.19 6.02 -14.25
CA GLU A 67 -2.31 4.58 -14.49
C GLU A 67 -1.71 3.72 -13.36
N ALA A 68 -0.63 4.19 -12.73
CA ALA A 68 0.03 3.47 -11.65
C ALA A 68 -0.87 3.37 -10.40
N PHE A 69 -1.77 4.33 -10.20
CA PHE A 69 -2.76 4.30 -9.13
C PHE A 69 -3.96 3.42 -9.50
N ALA A 70 -4.43 3.50 -10.74
CA ALA A 70 -5.55 2.69 -11.24
C ALA A 70 -5.29 1.18 -11.10
N HIS A 71 -4.07 0.72 -11.36
CA HIS A 71 -3.71 -0.69 -11.18
C HIS A 71 -3.86 -1.15 -9.71
N LEU A 72 -3.51 -0.28 -8.75
CA LEU A 72 -3.63 -0.59 -7.34
C LEU A 72 -5.10 -0.63 -6.88
N GLU A 73 -5.92 0.26 -7.43
CA GLU A 73 -7.35 0.30 -7.18
C GLU A 73 -8.04 -0.96 -7.71
N MET A 74 -7.72 -1.41 -8.93
CA MET A 74 -8.20 -2.69 -9.45
C MET A 74 -7.76 -3.89 -8.59
N LEU A 75 -6.52 -3.88 -8.08
CA LEU A 75 -6.05 -4.91 -7.14
C LEU A 75 -6.78 -4.88 -5.79
N LYS A 76 -7.21 -3.70 -5.33
CA LYS A 76 -8.04 -3.60 -4.11
C LYS A 76 -9.44 -4.13 -4.36
N LEU A 77 -10.09 -3.69 -5.44
CA LEU A 77 -11.43 -4.12 -5.85
C LEU A 77 -11.51 -5.65 -6.03
N SER A 78 -10.51 -6.27 -6.66
CA SER A 78 -10.47 -7.73 -6.82
C SER A 78 -10.30 -8.49 -5.50
N LYS A 79 -9.57 -7.93 -4.52
CA LYS A 79 -9.45 -8.53 -3.18
C LYS A 79 -10.71 -8.39 -2.36
N GLU A 80 -11.42 -7.28 -2.51
CA GLU A 80 -12.72 -7.05 -1.85
C GLU A 80 -13.78 -8.03 -2.37
N HIS A 81 -13.69 -8.42 -3.64
CA HIS A 81 -14.55 -9.44 -4.26
C HIS A 81 -14.34 -10.87 -3.74
N TYR A 82 -13.26 -11.19 -3.01
CA TYR A 82 -12.92 -12.59 -2.71
C TYR A 82 -13.58 -13.14 -1.43
N ARG A 83 -14.16 -12.29 -0.58
CA ARG A 83 -15.08 -12.72 0.49
C ARG A 83 -15.76 -11.54 1.19
N ALA A 84 -17.08 -11.43 1.10
CA ALA A 84 -17.82 -10.69 2.11
C ALA A 84 -17.62 -11.38 3.47
N LYS A 85 -17.44 -10.59 4.53
CA LYS A 85 -17.29 -11.09 5.90
C LYS A 85 -18.57 -11.86 6.26
N GLY A 86 -18.53 -13.20 6.24
CA GLY A 86 -19.67 -14.07 6.52
C GLY A 86 -19.97 -15.14 5.46
N GLU A 87 -19.38 -15.08 4.26
CA GLU A 87 -19.70 -16.06 3.21
C GLU A 87 -18.78 -17.30 3.30
N GLY A 88 -19.31 -18.42 3.79
CA GLY A 88 -18.67 -19.75 3.90
C GLY A 88 -18.31 -20.17 5.34
N ARG A 89 -17.21 -20.92 5.58
CA ARG A 89 -16.93 -21.52 6.90
C ARG A 89 -17.03 -20.46 8.03
N PRO A 90 -17.97 -20.62 8.99
CA PRO A 90 -18.20 -19.64 10.04
C PRO A 90 -16.92 -19.34 10.82
N THR A 91 -16.68 -18.06 11.10
CA THR A 91 -15.59 -17.67 11.99
C THR A 91 -15.86 -18.19 13.40
N LYS A 92 -14.85 -18.17 14.28
CA LYS A 92 -15.01 -18.66 15.67
C LYS A 92 -16.10 -17.89 16.44
N LYS A 93 -16.36 -16.63 16.09
CA LYS A 93 -17.44 -15.83 16.67
C LYS A 93 -18.78 -16.28 16.12
N ASP A 94 -18.94 -16.30 14.80
CA ASP A 94 -20.19 -16.72 14.15
C ASP A 94 -20.62 -18.14 14.56
N ARG A 95 -19.66 -19.05 14.80
CA ARG A 95 -19.98 -20.40 15.33
C ARG A 95 -20.54 -20.36 16.76
N ARG A 96 -19.98 -19.52 17.64
CA ARG A 96 -20.51 -19.36 19.01
C ARG A 96 -21.89 -18.73 18.99
N ASP A 97 -22.09 -17.73 18.15
CA ASP A 97 -23.38 -17.05 18.01
C ASP A 97 -24.46 -18.02 17.46
N ILE A 98 -24.09 -18.94 16.53
CA ILE A 98 -24.98 -20.02 16.05
C ILE A 98 -25.23 -21.07 17.14
N ASP A 99 -24.19 -21.50 17.87
CA ASP A 99 -24.31 -22.48 18.95
C ASP A 99 -25.21 -21.93 20.09
N GLU A 100 -25.11 -20.63 20.42
CA GLU A 100 -25.95 -19.94 21.41
C GLU A 100 -27.41 -19.86 20.95
N TYR A 101 -27.66 -19.40 19.72
CA TYR A 101 -29.00 -19.32 19.14
C TYR A 101 -29.69 -20.70 19.03
N THR A 102 -28.93 -21.76 18.72
CA THR A 102 -29.49 -23.12 18.63
C THR A 102 -29.87 -23.65 20.02
N ASN A 103 -29.04 -23.41 21.04
CA ASN A 103 -29.37 -23.84 22.40
C ASN A 103 -30.60 -23.11 22.94
N ASP A 104 -30.78 -21.82 22.64
CA ASP A 104 -31.95 -21.06 23.10
C ASP A 104 -33.27 -21.58 22.52
N ILE A 105 -33.27 -22.14 21.30
CA ILE A 105 -34.46 -22.73 20.67
C ILE A 105 -34.84 -24.07 21.33
N ASP A 106 -33.86 -24.87 21.74
CA ASP A 106 -34.10 -26.18 22.37
C ASP A 106 -34.74 -26.06 23.78
N PHE A 107 -34.77 -24.87 24.40
CA PHE A 107 -35.39 -24.64 25.72
C PHE A 107 -36.86 -24.18 25.68
N GLU A 108 -37.40 -23.78 24.51
CA GLU A 108 -38.80 -23.33 24.39
C GLU A 108 -39.79 -24.46 24.05
N ASP A 109 -39.32 -25.62 23.57
CA ASP A 109 -40.17 -26.75 23.16
C ASP A 109 -40.51 -27.75 24.30
N ASP A 110 -40.01 -27.54 25.52
CA ASP A 110 -40.19 -28.46 26.68
C ASP A 110 -41.28 -28.02 27.70
N PHE A 111 -42.12 -27.04 27.35
CA PHE A 111 -43.30 -26.65 28.14
C PHE A 111 -44.61 -26.96 27.39
N GLU A 112 -45.00 -28.24 27.39
CA GLU A 112 -46.40 -28.66 27.22
C GLU A 112 -46.83 -29.58 28.38
#